data_AF-A0A222NSI5-F1
#
_entry.id   AF-A0A222NSI5-F1
#
_cell.length_a   1.000
_cell.length_b   1.000
_cell.length_c   1.000
_cell.angle_alpha   90.00
_cell.angle_beta   90.00
_cell.angle_gamma   90.00
#
_symmetry.space_group_name_H-M   'P 1'
#
loop_
_entity.id
_entity.type
_entity.pdbx_description
1 polymer ?
#
loop_
_entity_poly.entity_id
_entity_poly.type
_entity_poly.pdbx_seq_one_letter_code
_entity_poly.pdbx_strand_id
1 'polypeptide(L)'
;SYEFITNAISSVSIAIFGLFIAYSFYGSAYCFFHNLDLINFFVKGRPKKDFFDQLKKKIYSWSYNRGYIDIFYTRVFTFGIRGLTELTEFFDKGVIDGITNGVGLASFCIGEEIKYVGGGRISSYLFFFLCYVSVFLFFFLS
;
A
#
# COMPACT_ATOMS: atom_id res chain seq x y z
N SER A 1 39.87 -18.73 18.46
CA SER A 1 39.62 -18.33 19.86
C SER A 1 40.15 -16.93 20.17
N TYR A 2 41.38 -16.59 19.78
CA TYR A 2 41.98 -15.26 20.01
C TYR A 2 41.18 -14.09 19.40
N GLU A 3 40.81 -14.15 18.11
CA GLU A 3 40.00 -13.10 17.46
C GLU A 3 38.62 -12.91 18.10
N PHE A 4 38.00 -14.01 18.57
CA PHE A 4 36.71 -13.96 19.25
C PHE A 4 36.80 -13.18 20.57
N ILE A 5 37.85 -13.44 21.36
CA ILE A 5 38.05 -12.74 22.64
C ILE A 5 38.34 -11.25 22.39
N THR A 6 39.16 -10.92 21.40
CA THR A 6 39.47 -9.52 21.06
C THR A 6 38.23 -8.73 20.61
N ASN A 7 37.37 -9.34 19.77
CA ASN A 7 36.11 -8.72 19.35
C ASN A 7 35.08 -8.64 20.50
N ALA A 8 35.03 -9.66 21.36
CA ALA A 8 34.15 -9.67 22.52
C ALA A 8 34.52 -8.59 23.54
N ILE A 9 35.81 -8.38 23.82
CA ILE A 9 36.27 -7.32 24.73
C ILE A 9 35.80 -5.95 24.25
N SER A 10 35.88 -5.68 22.94
CA SER A 10 35.42 -4.42 22.35
C SER A 10 33.91 -4.22 22.50
N SER A 11 33.12 -5.26 22.20
CA SER A 11 31.65 -5.22 22.35
C SER A 11 31.21 -5.05 23.81
N VAL A 12 31.81 -5.82 24.72
CA VAL A 12 31.54 -5.77 26.16
C VAL A 12 31.94 -4.41 26.73
N SER A 13 33.08 -3.85 26.31
CA SER A 13 33.51 -2.51 26.72
C SER A 13 32.49 -1.44 26.32
N ILE A 14 32.02 -1.45 25.06
CA ILE A 14 31.01 -0.49 24.57
C ILE A 14 29.69 -0.63 25.34
N ALA A 15 29.25 -1.86 25.62
CA ALA A 15 28.03 -2.12 26.38
C ALA A 15 28.13 -1.62 27.84
N ILE A 16 29.24 -1.91 28.53
CA ILE A 16 29.50 -1.44 29.90
C ILE A 16 29.57 0.09 29.92
N PHE A 17 30.19 0.70 28.91
CA PHE A 17 30.27 2.16 28.79
C PHE A 17 28.89 2.79 28.62
N GLY A 18 28.03 2.21 27.77
CA GLY A 18 26.65 2.65 27.60
C GLY A 18 25.82 2.54 28.87
N LEU A 19 25.97 1.43 29.62
CA LEU A 19 25.29 1.21 30.90
C LEU A 19 25.77 2.18 31.98
N PHE A 20 27.07 2.47 32.03
CA PHE A 20 27.65 3.45 32.93
C PHE A 20 27.11 4.87 32.67
N ILE A 21 27.00 5.26 31.39
CA ILE A 21 26.38 6.52 30.98
C ILE A 21 24.90 6.55 31.38
N ALA A 22 24.13 5.50 31.08
CA ALA A 22 22.71 5.43 31.44
C ALA A 22 22.51 5.55 32.97
N TYR A 23 23.29 4.82 33.77
CA TYR A 23 23.27 4.93 35.23
C TYR A 23 23.63 6.33 35.71
N SER A 24 24.58 6.99 35.04
CA SER A 24 25.00 8.36 35.37
C SER A 24 23.91 9.41 35.10
N PHE A 25 23.11 9.24 34.04
CA PHE A 25 22.06 10.20 33.66
C PHE A 25 20.70 9.92 34.29
N TYR A 26 20.30 8.64 34.44
CA TYR A 26 19.02 8.24 35.02
C TYR A 26 19.08 7.92 36.51
N GLY A 27 20.23 7.47 37.02
CA GLY A 27 20.45 7.20 38.44
C GLY A 27 20.79 8.45 39.24
N SER A 28 21.12 8.28 40.53
CA SER A 28 21.47 9.33 41.52
C SER A 28 22.61 10.29 41.10
N ALA A 29 23.23 10.07 39.95
CA ALA A 29 24.35 10.85 39.46
C ALA A 29 23.97 12.23 38.89
N TYR A 30 22.70 12.54 38.63
CA TYR A 30 22.28 13.96 38.50
C TYR A 30 22.66 14.75 39.76
N CYS A 31 22.48 14.17 40.95
CA CYS A 31 22.97 14.77 42.20
C CYS A 31 24.50 14.74 42.31
N PHE A 32 25.19 13.74 41.73
CA PHE A 32 26.66 13.66 41.76
C PHE A 32 27.31 14.78 40.93
N PHE A 33 26.82 15.04 39.72
CA PHE A 33 27.27 16.17 38.89
C PHE A 33 26.84 17.53 39.45
N HIS A 34 25.72 17.59 40.18
CA HIS A 34 25.29 18.78 40.92
C HIS A 34 26.21 19.06 42.12
N ASN A 35 26.57 18.04 42.91
CA ASN A 35 27.49 18.16 44.05
C ASN A 35 28.93 18.49 43.65
N LEU A 36 29.36 18.16 42.42
CA LEU A 36 30.69 18.45 41.91
C LEU A 36 30.83 19.84 41.25
N ASP A 37 29.84 20.73 41.38
CA ASP A 37 29.83 22.08 40.78
C ASP A 37 29.99 22.13 39.24
N LEU A 38 29.98 20.97 38.57
CA LEU A 38 30.14 20.83 37.11
C LEU A 38 28.99 21.48 36.34
N ILE A 39 27.78 21.51 36.93
CA ILE A 39 26.64 22.24 36.36
C ILE A 39 26.93 23.73 36.30
N ASN A 40 27.54 24.32 37.34
CA ASN A 40 27.90 25.73 37.36
C ASN A 40 28.98 26.07 36.31
N PHE A 41 29.92 25.15 36.05
CA PHE A 41 30.91 25.28 34.98
C PHE A 41 30.26 25.26 33.58
N PHE A 42 29.34 24.31 33.34
CA PHE A 42 28.63 24.19 32.06
C PHE A 42 27.63 25.34 31.82
N VAL A 43 27.03 25.87 32.88
CA VAL A 43 26.12 27.01 32.84
C VAL A 43 26.87 28.33 32.61
N LYS A 44 28.04 28.54 33.23
CA LYS A 44 28.88 29.74 33.02
C LYS A 44 29.59 29.76 31.67
N GLY A 45 29.97 28.60 31.12
CA GLY A 45 30.70 28.48 29.86
C GLY A 45 29.86 28.21 28.62
N ARG A 46 28.54 28.47 28.64
CA ARG A 46 27.64 27.96 27.60
C ARG A 46 27.89 28.62 26.23
N PRO A 47 28.39 27.88 25.21
CA PRO A 47 28.44 28.39 23.84
C PRO A 47 27.00 28.64 23.36
N LYS A 48 26.78 29.69 22.54
CA LYS A 48 25.47 30.20 22.09
C LYS A 48 24.38 29.11 22.07
N LYS A 49 23.41 29.24 22.99
CA LYS A 49 22.37 28.24 23.32
C LYS A 49 21.58 27.70 22.12
N ASP A 50 21.45 28.49 21.06
CA ASP A 50 20.46 28.23 20.01
C ASP A 50 20.64 26.92 19.25
N PHE A 51 21.86 26.56 18.80
CA PHE A 51 22.02 25.41 17.91
C PHE A 51 21.76 24.06 18.61
N PHE A 52 22.37 23.87 19.78
CA PHE A 52 22.15 22.64 20.56
C PHE A 52 20.72 22.55 21.10
N ASP A 53 20.09 23.67 21.46
CA ASP A 53 18.70 23.66 21.92
C ASP A 53 17.72 23.39 20.77
N GLN A 54 17.99 23.89 19.55
CA GLN A 54 17.22 23.54 18.35
C GLN A 54 17.39 22.07 17.95
N LEU A 55 18.61 21.54 17.97
CA LEU A 55 18.86 20.13 17.67
C LEU A 55 18.18 19.21 18.69
N LYS A 56 18.30 19.51 19.98
CA LYS A 56 17.58 18.76 21.03
C LYS A 56 16.08 18.81 20.80
N LYS A 57 15.50 19.98 20.54
CA LYS A 57 14.06 20.11 20.23
C LYS A 57 13.66 19.27 19.02
N LYS A 58 14.46 19.29 17.95
CA LYS A 58 14.19 18.50 16.73
C LYS A 58 14.27 17.00 17.01
N ILE A 59 15.34 16.52 17.64
CA ILE A 59 15.52 15.11 18.01
C ILE A 59 14.41 14.66 18.97
N TYR A 60 14.05 15.50 19.95
CA TYR A 60 12.97 15.21 20.89
C TYR A 60 11.62 15.11 20.19
N SER A 61 11.28 16.07 19.33
CA SER A 61 10.04 16.03 18.54
C SER A 61 9.99 14.81 17.61
N TRP A 62 11.13 14.42 17.03
CA TRP A 62 11.24 13.26 16.15
C TRP A 62 11.06 11.95 16.92
N SER A 63 11.77 11.78 18.05
CA SER A 63 11.64 10.61 18.92
C SER A 63 10.25 10.50 19.54
N TYR A 64 9.67 11.61 20.00
CA TYR A 64 8.32 11.67 20.55
C TYR A 64 7.26 11.23 19.54
N ASN A 65 7.38 11.68 18.29
CA ASN A 65 6.49 11.30 17.20
C ASN A 65 6.88 9.97 16.53
N ARG A 66 7.63 9.10 17.23
CA ARG A 66 8.08 7.77 16.75
C ARG A 66 8.72 7.81 15.36
N GLY A 67 9.46 8.88 15.08
CA GLY A 67 10.13 9.09 13.81
C GLY A 67 9.21 9.51 12.65
N TYR A 68 7.95 9.87 12.90
CA TYR A 68 6.90 10.13 11.89
C TYR A 68 6.61 8.94 10.96
N ILE A 69 7.04 7.73 11.32
CA ILE A 69 6.89 6.53 10.48
C ILE A 69 5.41 6.19 10.26
N ASP A 70 4.58 6.39 11.28
CA ASP A 70 3.14 6.10 11.23
C ASP A 70 2.45 7.00 10.19
N ILE A 71 2.76 8.31 10.20
CA ILE A 71 2.19 9.28 9.26
C ILE A 71 2.65 8.99 7.83
N PHE A 72 3.93 8.64 7.65
CA PHE A 72 4.45 8.20 6.36
C PHE A 72 3.71 6.96 5.86
N TYR A 73 3.53 5.96 6.73
CA TYR A 73 2.89 4.70 6.38
C TYR A 73 1.43 4.91 5.95
N THR A 74 0.66 5.65 6.76
CA THR A 74 -0.72 5.96 6.43
C THR A 74 -0.83 6.72 5.11
N ARG A 75 0.01 7.75 4.92
CA ARG A 75 -0.05 8.59 3.72
C ARG A 75 0.35 7.85 2.45
N VAL A 76 1.40 7.06 2.49
CA VAL A 76 1.92 6.39 1.29
C VAL A 76 1.16 5.10 1.02
N PHE A 77 1.10 4.20 2.01
CA PHE A 77 0.54 2.87 1.79
C PHE A 77 -0.97 2.87 1.93
N THR A 78 -1.54 3.37 3.03
CA THR A 78 -3.00 3.26 3.25
C THR A 78 -3.79 4.06 2.20
N PHE A 79 -3.42 5.32 1.96
CA PHE A 79 -4.08 6.11 0.92
C PHE A 79 -3.75 5.62 -0.50
N GLY A 80 -2.52 5.15 -0.76
CA GLY A 80 -2.16 4.59 -2.05
C GLY A 80 -2.97 3.34 -2.40
N ILE A 81 -3.08 2.39 -1.46
CA ILE A 81 -3.90 1.19 -1.63
C ILE A 81 -5.37 1.56 -1.80
N ARG A 82 -5.89 2.50 -1.01
CA ARG A 82 -7.28 2.94 -1.13
C ARG A 82 -7.61 3.49 -2.52
N GLY A 83 -6.75 4.36 -3.06
CA GLY A 83 -6.94 4.88 -4.42
C GLY A 83 -6.88 3.79 -5.50
N LEU A 84 -6.00 2.79 -5.34
CA LEU A 84 -5.94 1.64 -6.24
C LEU A 84 -7.19 0.76 -6.16
N THR A 85 -7.73 0.56 -4.96
CA THR A 85 -8.98 -0.19 -4.74
C THR A 85 -10.15 0.51 -5.44
N GLU A 86 -10.29 1.83 -5.27
CA GLU A 86 -11.34 2.62 -5.92
C GLU A 86 -11.24 2.53 -7.45
N LEU A 87 -10.02 2.55 -8.02
CA LEU A 87 -9.81 2.36 -9.45
C LEU A 87 -10.21 0.96 -9.91
N THR A 88 -9.84 -0.07 -9.15
CA THR A 88 -10.19 -1.46 -9.48
C THR A 88 -11.71 -1.66 -9.44
N GLU A 89 -12.37 -1.09 -8.44
CA GLU A 89 -13.83 -1.13 -8.30
C GLU A 89 -14.53 -0.41 -9.46
N PHE A 90 -14.02 0.74 -9.88
CA PHE A 90 -14.53 1.44 -11.07
C PHE A 90 -14.38 0.59 -12.35
N PHE A 91 -13.25 -0.08 -12.52
CA PHE A 91 -13.03 -0.95 -13.69
C PHE A 91 -13.97 -2.15 -13.71
N ASP A 92 -14.19 -2.79 -12.56
CA ASP A 92 -15.07 -3.94 -12.44
C ASP A 92 -16.53 -3.55 -12.75
N LYS A 93 -17.06 -2.57 -12.00
CA LYS A 93 -18.45 -2.11 -12.15
C LYS A 93 -18.72 -1.38 -13.47
N GLY A 94 -17.71 -0.71 -14.03
CA GLY A 94 -17.85 0.05 -15.26
C GLY A 94 -17.64 -0.81 -16.50
N VAL A 95 -16.46 -1.42 -16.60
CA VAL A 95 -16.02 -2.12 -17.82
C VAL A 95 -16.50 -3.56 -17.83
N ILE A 96 -16.23 -4.32 -16.77
CA ILE A 96 -16.52 -5.77 -16.76
C ILE A 96 -18.02 -6.01 -16.73
N ASP A 97 -18.75 -5.36 -15.83
CA ASP A 97 -20.21 -5.43 -15.77
C ASP A 97 -20.84 -4.84 -17.04
N GLY A 98 -20.29 -3.75 -17.57
CA GLY A 98 -20.75 -3.13 -18.81
C GLY A 98 -20.69 -4.09 -20.00
N ILE A 99 -19.59 -4.82 -20.16
CA ILE A 99 -19.43 -5.84 -21.21
C ILE A 99 -20.45 -6.96 -21.03
N THR A 100 -20.57 -7.49 -19.81
CA THR A 100 -21.46 -8.61 -19.51
C THR A 100 -22.93 -8.25 -19.79
N ASN A 101 -23.36 -7.08 -19.33
CA ASN A 101 -24.70 -6.55 -19.59
C ASN A 101 -24.93 -6.28 -21.08
N GLY A 102 -23.93 -5.75 -21.79
CA GLY A 102 -24.00 -5.50 -23.23
C GLY A 102 -24.19 -6.77 -24.05
N VAL A 103 -23.45 -7.83 -23.74
CA VAL A 103 -23.62 -9.15 -24.38
C VAL A 103 -25.01 -9.72 -24.08
N GLY A 104 -25.47 -9.60 -22.84
CA GLY A 104 -26.82 -10.01 -22.45
C GLY A 104 -27.90 -9.30 -23.27
N LEU A 105 -27.83 -7.97 -23.37
CA LEU A 105 -28.76 -7.16 -24.16
C LEU A 105 -28.75 -7.57 -25.65
N ALA A 106 -27.57 -7.73 -26.25
CA ALA A 106 -27.45 -8.12 -27.66
C ALA A 106 -28.10 -9.48 -27.93
N SER A 107 -27.87 -10.47 -27.04
CA SER A 107 -28.48 -11.79 -27.16
C SER A 107 -30.01 -11.74 -27.03
N PHE A 108 -30.53 -10.87 -26.15
CA PHE A 108 -31.96 -10.65 -26.01
C PHE A 108 -32.57 -10.02 -27.27
N CYS A 109 -31.92 -8.99 -27.84
CA CYS A 109 -32.37 -8.35 -29.08
C CYS A 109 -32.43 -9.33 -30.25
N ILE A 110 -31.38 -10.13 -30.44
CA ILE A 110 -31.35 -11.17 -31.50
C ILE A 110 -32.47 -12.19 -31.30
N GLY A 111 -32.71 -12.61 -30.05
CA GLY A 111 -33.80 -13.54 -29.73
C GLY A 111 -35.18 -12.98 -30.07
N GLU A 112 -35.40 -11.69 -29.78
CA GLU A 112 -36.65 -11.00 -30.10
C GLU A 112 -36.85 -10.85 -31.61
N GLU A 113 -35.79 -10.58 -32.39
CA GLU A 113 -35.87 -10.57 -33.86
C GLU A 113 -36.25 -11.94 -34.44
N ILE A 114 -35.63 -13.02 -33.96
CA ILE A 114 -35.91 -14.40 -34.44
C ILE A 114 -37.37 -14.78 -34.16
N LYS A 115 -37.96 -14.30 -33.07
CA LYS A 115 -39.36 -14.58 -32.73
C LYS A 115 -40.32 -14.05 -33.78
N TYR A 116 -40.06 -12.91 -34.40
CA TYR A 116 -40.92 -12.36 -35.47
C TYR A 116 -40.79 -13.12 -36.80
N VAL A 117 -39.71 -13.88 -37.02
CA VAL A 117 -39.56 -14.75 -38.20
C VAL A 117 -40.56 -15.91 -38.15
N GLY A 118 -40.92 -16.38 -36.96
CA GLY A 118 -41.91 -17.43 -36.71
C GLY A 118 -43.37 -16.97 -36.83
N GLY A 119 -43.74 -16.31 -37.94
CA GLY A 119 -45.05 -15.66 -38.14
C GLY A 119 -46.28 -16.59 -38.30
N GLY A 120 -46.19 -17.88 -37.94
CA GLY A 120 -47.33 -18.80 -37.87
C GLY A 120 -47.95 -19.23 -39.22
N ARG A 121 -47.45 -18.76 -40.35
CA ARG A 121 -47.97 -19.08 -41.69
C ARG A 121 -47.29 -20.33 -42.26
N ILE A 122 -48.03 -21.43 -42.48
CA ILE A 122 -47.48 -22.68 -43.07
C ILE A 122 -46.67 -22.42 -44.35
N SER A 123 -47.13 -21.53 -45.23
CA SER A 123 -46.45 -21.22 -46.49
C SER A 123 -45.07 -20.57 -46.29
N SER A 124 -44.84 -19.78 -45.24
CA SER A 124 -43.53 -19.18 -45.00
C SER A 124 -42.52 -20.22 -44.53
N TYR A 125 -42.93 -21.16 -43.67
CA TYR A 125 -42.05 -22.27 -43.25
C TYR A 125 -41.65 -23.16 -44.42
N LEU A 126 -42.60 -23.48 -45.31
CA LEU A 126 -42.36 -24.32 -46.49
C LEU A 126 -41.42 -23.63 -47.49
N PHE A 127 -41.53 -22.31 -47.66
CA PHE A 127 -40.60 -21.51 -48.46
C PHE A 127 -39.16 -21.56 -47.91
N PHE A 128 -38.96 -21.32 -46.61
CA PHE A 128 -37.62 -21.39 -45.99
C PHE A 128 -37.00 -22.80 -46.10
N PHE A 129 -37.80 -23.85 -45.95
CA PHE A 129 -37.36 -25.23 -46.13
C PHE A 129 -36.86 -25.50 -47.56
N LEU A 130 -37.62 -25.07 -48.57
CA LEU A 130 -37.22 -25.23 -49.98
C LEU A 130 -35.97 -24.41 -50.32
N CYS A 131 -35.85 -23.18 -49.80
CA CYS A 131 -34.63 -22.38 -49.92
C CYS A 131 -33.42 -23.10 -49.31
N TYR A 132 -33.57 -23.65 -48.10
CA TYR A 132 -32.50 -24.41 -47.44
C TYR A 132 -32.04 -25.61 -48.29
N VAL A 133 -32.99 -26.42 -48.78
CA VAL A 133 -32.70 -27.58 -49.64
C VAL A 133 -31.99 -27.15 -50.92
N SER A 134 -32.42 -26.05 -51.54
CA SER A 134 -31.79 -25.52 -52.75
C SER A 134 -30.34 -25.07 -52.52
N VAL A 135 -30.06 -24.38 -51.41
CA VAL A 135 -28.68 -23.93 -51.07
C VAL A 135 -27.79 -25.12 -50.76
N PHE A 136 -28.30 -26.10 -50.00
CA PHE A 136 -27.58 -27.33 -49.68
C PHE A 136 -27.21 -28.11 -50.96
N LEU A 137 -28.17 -28.30 -51.87
CA LEU A 137 -27.94 -28.97 -53.15
C LEU A 137 -26.94 -28.20 -54.02
N PHE A 138 -27.01 -26.87 -54.07
CA PHE A 138 -26.04 -26.05 -54.78
C PHE A 138 -24.61 -26.28 -54.27
N PHE A 139 -24.40 -26.30 -52.96
CA PHE A 139 -23.07 -26.54 -52.38
C PHE A 139 -22.56 -27.97 -52.56
N PHE A 140 -23.46 -28.95 -52.65
CA PHE A 140 -23.09 -30.36 -52.81
C PHE A 140 -22.86 -30.76 -54.28
N LEU A 141 -23.55 -30.10 -55.22
CA LEU A 141 -23.43 -30.34 -56.66
C LEU A 141 -22.44 -29.41 -57.36
N SER A 142 -22.08 -28.28 -56.75
CA SER A 142 -20.96 -27.42 -57.19
C SER A 142 -19.61 -27.98 -56.75
#